data_AF-A0A946BLY2-F1
#
_entry.id   AF-A0A946BLY2-F1
#
_cell.length_a   1.000
_cell.length_b   1.000
_cell.length_c   1.000
_cell.angle_alpha   90.00
_cell.angle_beta   90.00
_cell.angle_gamma   90.00
#
_symmetry.space_group_name_H-M   'P 1'
#
loop_
_entity.id
_entity.type
_entity.pdbx_description
1 polymer ?
#
loop_
_entity_poly.entity_id
_entity_poly.type
_entity_poly.pdbx_seq_one_letter_code
_entity_poly.pdbx_strand_id
1 'polypeptide(L)' 'DNNKSSDKCWDIQKCPEKKLKKCPAWEFNAGDLCWFINGTKCNGEAHNSWEDKMEECRACKVFNNFFEAEKGI' A
#
# COMPACT_ATOMS: atom_id res chain seq x y z
N ASP A 1 -6.85 -23.89 8.05
CA ASP A 1 -6.49 -23.08 6.87
C ASP A 1 -6.39 -21.61 7.25
N ASN A 2 -5.30 -21.23 7.92
CA ASN A 2 -5.08 -19.86 8.37
C ASN A 2 -4.34 -19.08 7.28
N ASN A 3 -4.99 -18.93 6.12
CA ASN A 3 -4.52 -18.02 5.08
C ASN A 3 -4.86 -16.60 5.53
N LYS A 4 -3.99 -16.01 6.35
CA LYS A 4 -4.09 -14.62 6.79
C LYS A 4 -3.76 -13.77 5.56
N SER A 5 -4.72 -13.66 4.62
CA SER A 5 -4.54 -12.84 3.43
C SER A 5 -4.28 -11.43 3.93
N SER A 6 -3.11 -10.87 3.63
CA SER A 6 -2.89 -9.48 3.92
C SER A 6 -3.96 -8.67 3.18
N ASP A 7 -4.72 -7.88 3.92
CA ASP A 7 -5.78 -7.07 3.36
C ASP A 7 -5.16 -6.12 2.32
N LYS A 8 -5.67 -6.17 1.08
CA LYS A 8 -5.14 -5.39 -0.04
C LYS A 8 -5.23 -3.90 0.31
N CYS A 9 -4.21 -3.13 -0.10
CA CYS A 9 -4.13 -1.70 0.21
C CYS A 9 -5.43 -0.95 -0.15
N TRP A 10 -5.98 -1.21 -1.34
CA TRP A 10 -7.16 -0.52 -1.82
C TRP A 10 -8.45 -0.87 -1.09
N ASP A 11 -8.54 -2.05 -0.48
CA ASP A 11 -9.69 -2.45 0.32
C ASP A 11 -9.65 -1.74 1.69
N ILE A 12 -8.46 -1.67 2.32
CA ILE A 12 -8.24 -0.91 3.56
C ILE A 12 -8.48 0.58 3.34
N GLN A 13 -7.91 1.14 2.28
CA GLN A 13 -7.96 2.58 1.97
C GLN A 13 -9.25 3.00 1.26
N LYS A 14 -10.14 2.05 0.93
CA LYS A 14 -11.40 2.28 0.21
C LYS A 14 -11.20 3.11 -1.06
N CYS A 15 -10.21 2.74 -1.85
CA CYS A 15 -9.81 3.51 -3.03
C CYS A 15 -10.91 3.51 -4.11
N PRO A 16 -11.30 4.68 -4.65
CA PRO A 16 -12.28 4.74 -5.72
C PRO A 16 -11.71 4.20 -7.04
N GLU A 17 -12.57 3.70 -7.93
CA GLU A 17 -12.17 3.10 -9.21
C GLU A 17 -11.23 3.98 -10.05
N LYS A 18 -11.46 5.30 -10.05
CA LYS A 18 -10.60 6.28 -10.75
C LYS A 18 -9.14 6.27 -10.27
N LYS A 19 -8.90 5.94 -9.00
CA LYS A 19 -7.58 5.84 -8.38
C LYS A 19 -6.95 4.48 -8.70
N LEU A 20 -7.74 3.41 -8.67
CA LEU A 20 -7.29 2.05 -9.00
C LEU A 20 -6.72 1.97 -10.42
N LYS A 21 -7.43 2.53 -11.40
CA LYS A 21 -7.01 2.57 -12.82
C LYS A 21 -5.67 3.30 -13.07
N LYS A 22 -5.15 4.04 -12.09
CA LYS A 22 -3.90 4.80 -12.17
C LYS A 22 -2.88 4.36 -11.11
N CYS A 23 -3.14 3.25 -10.42
CA CYS A 23 -2.34 2.78 -9.30
C CYS A 23 -1.49 1.58 -9.72
N PRO A 24 -0.16 1.74 -9.82
CA PRO A 24 0.74 0.62 -10.11
C PRO A 24 0.57 -0.58 -9.17
N ALA A 25 0.35 -0.34 -7.86
CA ALA A 25 0.13 -1.43 -6.92
C ALA A 25 -1.15 -2.23 -7.21
N TRP A 26 -2.18 -1.61 -7.79
CA TRP A 26 -3.40 -2.31 -8.23
C TRP A 26 -3.16 -3.05 -9.55
N GLU A 27 -2.51 -2.41 -10.52
CA GLU A 27 -2.15 -2.99 -11.82
C GLU A 27 -1.32 -4.26 -11.67
N PHE A 28 -0.34 -4.26 -10.77
CA PHE A 28 0.51 -5.42 -10.48
C PHE A 28 -0.08 -6.39 -9.45
N ASN A 29 -1.31 -6.14 -8.99
CA ASN A 29 -1.97 -6.92 -7.93
C ASN A 29 -1.07 -7.14 -6.70
N ALA A 30 -0.37 -6.08 -6.27
CA ALA A 30 0.66 -6.13 -5.24
C ALA A 30 0.13 -6.21 -3.79
N GLY A 31 -1.20 -6.19 -3.59
CA GLY A 31 -1.81 -6.31 -2.27
C GLY A 31 -1.43 -5.17 -1.31
N ASP A 32 -0.82 -5.52 -0.18
CA ASP A 32 -0.35 -4.60 0.86
C ASP A 32 1.10 -4.11 0.65
N LEU A 33 1.81 -4.61 -0.38
CA LEU A 33 3.15 -4.15 -0.77
C LEU A 33 3.16 -2.83 -1.54
N CYS A 34 2.09 -2.04 -1.46
CA CYS A 34 1.99 -0.76 -2.19
C CYS A 34 3.14 0.22 -1.87
N TRP A 35 3.65 0.16 -0.63
CA TRP A 35 4.78 0.96 -0.16
C TRP A 35 6.09 0.63 -0.88
N PHE A 36 6.25 -0.57 -1.44
CA PHE A 36 7.44 -0.98 -2.17
C PHE A 36 7.39 -0.58 -3.65
N ILE A 37 6.19 -0.49 -4.23
CA ILE A 37 6.01 -0.23 -5.66
C ILE A 37 6.19 1.26 -6.00
N ASN A 38 7.18 1.59 -6.82
CA ASN A 38 7.43 2.95 -7.32
C ASN A 38 6.25 3.48 -8.16
N GLY A 39 6.03 4.80 -8.09
CA GLY A 39 4.91 5.44 -8.80
C GLY A 39 3.52 5.16 -8.20
N THR A 40 3.43 4.40 -7.10
CA THR A 40 2.17 4.23 -6.35
C THR A 40 1.67 5.58 -5.85
N LYS A 41 0.45 5.94 -6.25
CA LYS A 41 -0.18 7.23 -5.94
C LYS A 41 -1.04 7.12 -4.69
N CYS A 42 -0.40 6.91 -3.54
CA CYS A 42 -1.07 7.12 -2.25
C CYS A 42 -1.57 8.58 -2.21
N ASN A 43 -2.81 8.78 -1.76
CA ASN A 43 -3.49 10.08 -1.77
C ASN A 43 -3.56 10.89 -3.10
N GLY A 44 -3.13 10.32 -4.23
CA GLY A 44 -3.32 10.89 -5.57
C GLY A 44 -2.08 11.52 -6.20
N GLU A 45 -0.96 11.59 -5.47
CA GLU A 45 0.28 12.21 -5.97
C GLU A 45 1.40 11.18 -6.08
N ALA A 46 2.28 11.37 -7.07
CA ALA A 46 3.52 10.62 -7.12
C ALA A 46 4.53 11.33 -6.21
N HIS A 47 5.20 10.59 -5.34
CA HIS A 47 6.27 11.16 -4.52
C HIS A 47 7.50 11.45 -5.39
N ASN A 48 8.16 12.57 -5.11
CA ASN A 48 9.35 13.02 -5.85
C ASN A 48 10.60 12.21 -5.48
N SER A 49 10.67 11.72 -4.25
CA SER A 49 11.75 10.87 -3.74
C SER A 49 11.23 9.63 -3.01
N TRP A 50 12.12 8.68 -2.78
CA TRP A 50 11.82 7.51 -1.96
C TRP A 50 11.61 7.92 -0.49
N GLU A 51 12.40 8.88 -0.02
CA GLU A 51 12.35 9.43 1.33
C GLU A 51 10.96 10.02 1.62
N ASP A 52 10.45 10.89 0.74
CA ASP A 52 9.12 11.50 0.88
C ASP A 52 8.01 10.43 0.92
N LYS A 53 8.13 9.41 0.06
CA LYS A 53 7.19 8.29 0.03
C LYS A 53 7.19 7.54 1.35
N MET A 54 8.37 7.27 1.89
CA MET A 54 8.51 6.50 3.12
C MET A 54 8.07 7.27 4.35
N GLU A 55 8.17 8.61 4.35
CA GLU A 55 7.57 9.45 5.39
C GLU A 55 6.05 9.27 5.43
N GLU A 56 5.36 9.35 4.28
CA GLU A 56 3.92 9.08 4.21
C GLU A 56 3.58 7.62 4.56
N CYS A 57 4.34 6.66 4.05
CA CYS A 57 4.07 5.24 4.28
C CYS A 57 4.15 4.87 5.77
N ARG A 58 5.06 5.45 6.56
CA ARG A 58 5.17 5.15 8.00
C ARG A 58 3.93 5.56 8.80
N ALA A 59 3.14 6.53 8.32
CA ALA A 59 1.85 6.89 8.90
C ALA A 59 0.68 6.04 8.34
N CYS A 60 0.90 5.24 7.29
CA CYS A 60 -0.14 4.48 6.61
C CYS A 60 -0.48 3.18 7.35
N LYS A 61 -1.78 2.94 7.57
CA LYS A 61 -2.28 1.70 8.18
C LYS A 61 -1.84 0.43 7.44
N VAL A 62 -1.78 0.47 6.11
CA VAL A 62 -1.36 -0.69 5.30
C VAL A 62 0.09 -1.06 5.58
N PHE A 63 0.97 -0.06 5.61
CA PHE A 63 2.38 -0.24 5.93
C PHE A 63 2.57 -0.79 7.35
N ASN A 64 1.92 -0.18 8.32
CA ASN A 64 2.01 -0.64 9.71
C ASN A 64 1.46 -2.06 9.86
N ASN A 65 0.33 -2.39 9.23
CA ASN A 65 -0.21 -3.74 9.25
C ASN A 65 0.76 -4.78 8.65
N PHE A 66 1.44 -4.46 7.55
CA PHE A 66 2.44 -5.34 6.95
C PHE A 66 3.54 -5.67 7.97
N PHE A 67 4.14 -4.65 8.60
CA PHE A 67 5.22 -4.88 9.57
C PHE A 67 4.75 -5.45 10.91
N GLU A 68 3.52 -5.19 11.35
CA GLU A 68 2.95 -5.84 12.54
C GLU A 68 2.59 -7.31 12.27
N ALA A 69 2.20 -7.66 11.04
CA ALA A 69 1.98 -9.06 10.65
C ALA A 69 3.30 -9.86 10.60
N GLU A 70 4.40 -9.23 10.18
CA GLU A 70 5.75 -9.81 10.18
C GLU A 70 6.34 -9.95 11.59
N LYS A 71 5.88 -9.14 12.56
CA LYS A 71 6.32 -9.15 13.96
C LYS A 71 5.72 -10.28 14.81
N GLY A 72 5.30 -11.38 14.21
CA GLY A 72 4.74 -12.56 14.91
C GLY A 72 5.64 -13.11 16.03
N ILE A 73 5.58 -12.46 17.19
CA ILE A 73 5.34 -13.02 18.52
C ILE A 73 3.83 -13.27 18.61
#